data_AF-A0A8J4INI6-F1
#
_entry.id   AF-A0A8J4INI6-F1
#
_cell.length_a   1.000
_cell.length_b   1.000
_cell.length_c   1.000
_cell.angle_alpha   90.00
_cell.angle_beta   90.00
_cell.angle_gamma   90.00
#
_symmetry.space_group_name_H-M   'P 1'
#
loop_
_entity.id
_entity.type
_entity.pdbx_description
1 polymer ?
#
loop_
_entity_poly.entity_id
_entity_poly.type
_entity_poly.pdbx_seq_one_letter_code
_entity_poly.pdbx_strand_id
1 'polypeptide(L)'
;AAPRRSPRALQRHSSLLSQYSSLLESYTEGEIRQLISALVERYSQAMNSGGHELPLFPQAGSRRKRARARHKPCALKELEVSVSELGLGYESDETVLFRYCSGTCEAAVRSYDLSLKSMRSRRRIKKEKVRARPCCRPLAYDDDVSFLDAYNRYYTVNELSAKECGCV
;
A
#
# COMPACT_ATOMS: atom_id res chain seq x y z
N ALA A 1 27.88 1.73 22.46
CA ALA A 1 27.90 1.64 20.98
C ALA A 1 27.08 0.43 20.55
N ALA A 2 26.11 0.59 19.64
CA ALA A 2 25.24 -0.50 19.18
C ALA A 2 25.93 -1.34 18.09
N PRO A 3 25.74 -2.68 18.03
CA PRO A 3 26.36 -3.49 16.99
C PRO A 3 25.62 -3.26 15.67
N ARG A 4 26.36 -2.76 14.66
CA ARG A 4 25.89 -2.69 13.27
C ARG A 4 25.78 -4.12 12.74
N ARG A 5 24.58 -4.55 12.34
CA ARG A 5 24.41 -5.80 11.58
C ARG A 5 24.97 -5.60 10.17
N SER A 6 25.80 -6.54 9.72
CA SER A 6 26.28 -6.59 8.34
C SER A 6 25.11 -6.88 7.38
N PRO A 7 25.09 -6.26 6.17
CA PRO A 7 24.12 -6.63 5.15
C PRO A 7 24.34 -8.08 4.71
N ARG A 8 23.26 -8.84 4.51
CA ARG A 8 23.34 -10.14 3.82
C ARG A 8 23.90 -9.91 2.42
N ALA A 9 24.95 -10.65 2.07
CA ALA A 9 25.43 -10.76 0.70
C ALA A 9 24.27 -11.23 -0.19
N LEU A 10 23.94 -10.44 -1.21
CA LEU A 10 23.09 -10.89 -2.31
C LEU A 10 23.81 -12.07 -2.97
N GLN A 11 23.16 -13.23 -3.05
CA GLN A 11 23.66 -14.31 -3.89
C GLN A 11 23.81 -13.77 -5.31
N ARG A 12 25.05 -13.84 -5.81
CA ARG A 12 25.40 -13.57 -7.20
C ARG A 12 24.77 -14.68 -8.02
N HIS A 13 23.52 -14.48 -8.46
CA HIS A 13 22.92 -15.33 -9.48
C HIS A 13 23.86 -15.36 -10.67
N SER A 14 24.31 -16.56 -11.05
CA SER A 14 25.04 -16.81 -12.30
C SER A 14 24.29 -16.16 -13.45
N SER A 15 24.97 -15.37 -14.27
CA SER A 15 24.37 -14.66 -15.40
C SER A 15 23.59 -15.65 -16.27
N LEU A 16 22.36 -15.30 -16.64
CA LEU A 16 21.50 -16.11 -17.54
C LEU A 16 22.24 -16.48 -18.83
N LEU A 17 23.20 -15.65 -19.26
CA LEU A 17 24.07 -15.91 -20.41
C LEU A 17 24.87 -17.22 -20.28
N SER A 18 25.27 -17.61 -19.07
CA SER A 18 25.97 -18.89 -18.84
C SER A 18 25.04 -20.10 -18.94
N GLN A 19 23.72 -19.92 -18.78
CA GLN A 19 22.74 -21.01 -18.87
C GLN A 19 22.34 -21.33 -20.32
N TYR A 20 22.56 -20.40 -21.24
CA TYR A 20 22.17 -20.53 -22.65
C TYR A 20 23.35 -20.49 -23.62
N SER A 21 24.60 -20.52 -23.13
CA SER A 21 25.80 -20.43 -23.96
C SER A 21 25.88 -21.55 -25.00
N SER A 22 25.45 -22.77 -24.65
CA SER A 22 25.44 -23.91 -25.56
C SER A 22 24.45 -23.78 -26.72
N LEU A 23 23.42 -22.92 -26.62
CA LEU A 23 22.49 -22.65 -27.72
C LEU A 23 23.08 -21.69 -28.77
N LEU A 24 24.11 -20.94 -28.39
CA LEU A 24 24.78 -19.99 -29.28
C LEU A 24 25.99 -20.60 -30.00
N GLU A 25 26.45 -21.77 -29.55
CA GLU A 25 27.57 -22.52 -30.15
C GLU A 25 27.23 -23.08 -31.55
N SER A 26 25.96 -23.25 -31.88
CA SER A 26 25.51 -23.75 -33.18
C SER A 26 25.36 -22.70 -34.27
N TYR A 27 25.57 -21.41 -33.95
CA TYR A 27 25.35 -20.30 -34.88
C TYR A 27 26.67 -19.86 -35.52
N THR A 28 26.66 -19.67 -36.84
CA THR A 28 27.76 -19.05 -37.57
C THR A 28 27.82 -17.55 -37.29
N GLU A 29 28.99 -16.92 -37.43
CA GLU A 29 29.17 -15.48 -37.17
C GLU A 29 28.18 -14.60 -37.97
N GLY A 30 27.83 -15.03 -39.18
CA GLY A 30 26.83 -14.36 -40.03
C GLY A 30 25.42 -14.43 -39.46
N GLU A 31 25.00 -15.58 -38.94
CA GLU A 31 23.67 -15.77 -38.34
C GLU A 31 23.56 -15.03 -37.00
N ILE A 32 24.64 -14.99 -36.22
CA ILE A 32 24.70 -14.19 -34.98
C ILE A 32 24.51 -12.70 -35.32
N ARG A 33 25.19 -12.19 -36.35
CA ARG A 33 25.04 -10.79 -36.79
C ARG A 33 23.61 -10.48 -37.22
N GLN A 34 22.95 -11.39 -37.95
CA GLN A 34 21.55 -11.24 -38.36
C GLN A 34 20.58 -11.28 -37.17
N LEU A 35 20.82 -12.16 -36.19
CA LEU A 35 20.01 -12.20 -34.97
C LEU A 35 20.13 -10.90 -34.16
N ILE A 36 21.36 -10.37 -34.03
CA ILE A 36 21.59 -9.12 -33.32
C ILE A 36 20.93 -7.95 -34.06
N SER A 37 21.05 -7.86 -35.39
CA SER A 37 20.40 -6.80 -36.16
C SER A 37 18.88 -6.87 -36.04
N ALA A 38 18.29 -8.06 -36.14
CA ALA A 38 16.86 -8.26 -35.98
C ALA A 38 16.37 -7.93 -34.55
N LEU A 39 17.16 -8.22 -33.52
CA LEU A 39 16.84 -7.87 -32.14
C LEU A 39 16.89 -6.35 -31.92
N VAL A 40 17.90 -5.68 -32.48
CA VAL A 40 18.07 -4.22 -32.40
C VAL A 40 16.95 -3.50 -33.15
N GLU A 41 16.56 -3.97 -34.33
CA GLU A 41 15.41 -3.44 -35.07
C GLU A 41 14.10 -3.63 -34.32
N ARG A 42 13.88 -4.81 -33.74
CA ARG A 42 12.67 -5.08 -32.94
C ARG A 42 12.63 -4.21 -31.68
N TYR A 43 13.77 -3.95 -31.06
CA TYR A 43 13.90 -3.05 -29.91
C TYR A 43 13.66 -1.58 -30.30
N SER A 44 14.20 -1.12 -31.43
CA SER A 44 13.99 0.26 -31.90
C SER A 44 12.53 0.51 -32.30
N GLN A 45 11.88 -0.47 -32.94
CA GLN A 45 10.44 -0.43 -33.25
C GLN A 45 9.56 -0.39 -31.98
N ALA A 46 9.94 -1.12 -30.93
CA ALA A 46 9.24 -1.08 -29.63
C ALA A 46 9.42 0.28 -28.92
N MET A 47 10.59 0.93 -29.04
CA MET A 47 10.80 2.27 -28.46
C MET A 47 10.07 3.39 -29.22
N ASN A 48 9.93 3.27 -30.54
CA ASN A 48 9.23 4.26 -31.36
C ASN A 48 7.70 4.18 -31.27
N SER A 49 7.16 3.06 -30.74
CA SER A 49 5.71 2.82 -30.59
C SER A 49 5.15 3.22 -29.22
N GLY A 50 5.79 4.18 -28.55
CA GLY A 50 5.17 4.99 -27.48
C GLY A 50 4.56 4.24 -26.28
N GLY A 51 4.88 2.97 -26.09
CA GLY A 51 4.18 2.13 -25.12
C GLY A 51 5.05 1.00 -24.60
N HIS A 52 5.30 1.05 -23.29
CA HIS A 52 5.76 -0.04 -22.44
C HIS A 52 7.28 -0.32 -22.41
N GLU A 53 7.94 0.23 -21.37
CA GLU A 53 9.31 -0.14 -21.01
C GLU A 53 9.44 -1.64 -20.72
N LEU A 54 10.36 -2.30 -21.42
CA LEU A 54 10.80 -3.67 -21.08
C LEU A 54 11.55 -3.63 -19.74
N PRO A 55 11.22 -4.48 -18.75
CA PRO A 55 11.74 -4.35 -17.39
C PRO A 55 13.09 -5.06 -17.24
N LEU A 56 14.16 -4.47 -17.80
CA LEU A 56 15.53 -4.96 -17.56
C LEU A 56 16.17 -4.38 -16.28
N PHE A 57 15.51 -3.41 -15.64
CA PHE A 57 15.90 -2.90 -14.32
C PHE A 57 14.65 -2.79 -13.44
N PRO A 58 14.63 -3.37 -12.22
CA PRO A 58 13.55 -3.08 -11.28
C PRO A 58 13.57 -1.59 -11.00
N GLN A 59 12.61 -0.85 -11.57
CA GLN A 59 12.48 0.59 -11.34
C GLN A 59 12.46 0.86 -9.83
N ALA A 60 13.55 1.44 -9.31
CA ALA A 60 13.62 1.98 -7.96
C ALA A 60 12.63 3.16 -7.74
N GLY A 61 11.89 3.56 -8.77
CA GLY A 61 10.88 4.63 -8.75
C GLY A 61 9.54 4.26 -8.10
N SER A 62 9.12 2.99 -8.15
CA SER A 62 7.86 2.54 -7.51
C SER A 62 7.93 2.58 -5.98
N ARG A 63 9.12 2.29 -5.42
CA ARG A 63 9.33 2.27 -3.96
C ARG A 63 9.29 3.67 -3.35
N ARG A 64 9.71 4.72 -4.07
CA ARG A 64 9.70 6.11 -3.59
C ARG A 64 8.29 6.71 -3.53
N LYS A 65 7.37 6.32 -4.43
CA LYS A 65 5.96 6.76 -4.36
C LYS A 65 5.24 6.20 -3.12
N ARG A 66 5.51 4.95 -2.72
CA ARG A 66 5.00 4.36 -1.47
C ARG A 66 5.53 5.04 -0.20
N ALA A 67 6.70 5.67 -0.23
CA ALA A 67 7.28 6.33 0.93
C ALA A 67 6.58 7.67 1.27
N ARG A 68 6.10 8.42 0.27
CA ARG A 68 5.42 9.72 0.49
C ARG A 68 3.97 9.59 0.97
N ALA A 69 3.31 8.47 0.68
CA ALA A 69 1.96 8.20 1.18
C ALA A 69 1.91 7.87 2.69
N ARG A 70 3.06 7.65 3.35
CA ARG A 70 3.13 7.04 4.69
C ARG A 70 2.95 7.99 5.88
N HIS A 71 2.98 9.31 5.68
CA HIS A 71 3.05 10.27 6.80
C HIS A 71 2.05 11.41 6.68
N LYS A 72 0.81 11.12 6.23
CA LYS A 72 -0.27 12.10 6.42
C LYS A 72 -0.66 12.11 7.91
N PRO A 73 -0.83 13.29 8.54
CA PRO A 73 -1.33 13.37 9.90
C PRO A 73 -2.75 12.81 9.97
N CYS A 74 -3.20 12.48 11.18
CA CYS A 74 -4.59 12.08 11.42
C CYS A 74 -5.53 13.17 10.89
N ALA A 75 -6.40 12.79 9.97
CA ALA A 75 -7.30 13.71 9.29
C ALA A 75 -8.60 13.01 8.90
N LEU A 76 -9.65 13.82 8.77
CA LEU A 76 -10.93 13.39 8.21
C LEU A 76 -10.80 13.13 6.71
N LYS A 77 -11.53 12.14 6.24
CA LYS A 77 -11.67 11.75 4.83
C LYS A 77 -13.14 11.56 4.55
N GLU A 78 -13.52 11.80 3.31
CA GLU A 78 -14.90 11.69 2.85
C GLU A 78 -14.93 10.70 1.69
N LEU A 79 -16.01 9.93 1.60
CA LEU A 79 -16.27 8.94 0.56
C LEU A 79 -17.78 8.84 0.36
N GLU A 80 -18.24 9.06 -0.86
CA GLU A 80 -19.63 8.75 -1.22
C GLU A 80 -19.78 7.25 -1.40
N VAL A 81 -20.74 6.66 -0.70
CA VAL A 81 -21.04 5.22 -0.74
C VAL A 81 -22.54 5.01 -0.71
N SER A 82 -23.01 3.90 -1.29
CA SER A 82 -24.39 3.45 -1.08
C SER A 82 -24.57 2.85 0.31
N VAL A 83 -25.79 2.86 0.83
CA VAL A 83 -26.10 2.25 2.14
C VAL A 83 -25.80 0.75 2.14
N SER A 84 -26.04 0.06 1.02
CA SER A 84 -25.72 -1.36 0.87
C SER A 84 -24.22 -1.67 0.98
N GLU A 85 -23.36 -0.77 0.49
CA GLU A 85 -21.89 -0.91 0.56
C GLU A 85 -21.32 -0.80 1.98
N LEU A 86 -22.05 -0.18 2.91
CA LEU A 86 -21.64 -0.06 4.31
C LEU A 86 -21.63 -1.41 5.04
N GLY A 87 -22.30 -2.44 4.48
CA GLY A 87 -22.28 -3.79 5.04
C GLY A 87 -23.04 -3.93 6.36
N LEU A 88 -24.01 -3.04 6.61
CA LEU A 88 -24.87 -3.06 7.80
C LEU A 88 -26.05 -4.03 7.71
N GLY A 89 -26.24 -4.68 6.55
CA GLY A 89 -27.33 -5.62 6.30
C GLY A 89 -28.61 -4.98 5.76
N TYR A 90 -28.57 -3.69 5.40
CA TYR A 90 -29.66 -3.01 4.71
C TYR A 90 -29.47 -3.10 3.20
N GLU A 91 -30.58 -3.32 2.48
CA GLU A 91 -30.63 -3.30 1.02
C GLU A 91 -31.28 -1.99 0.59
N SER A 92 -30.44 -1.02 0.22
CA SER A 92 -30.84 0.32 -0.19
C SER A 92 -29.81 0.92 -1.17
N ASP A 93 -30.32 1.55 -2.22
CA ASP A 93 -29.52 2.27 -3.23
C ASP A 93 -29.26 3.74 -2.85
N GLU A 94 -29.74 4.18 -1.68
CA GLU A 94 -29.53 5.55 -1.21
C GLU A 94 -28.04 5.81 -0.95
N THR A 95 -27.55 6.96 -1.42
CA THR A 95 -26.15 7.35 -1.30
C THR A 95 -25.93 8.32 -0.15
N VAL A 96 -24.87 8.07 0.62
CA VAL A 96 -24.52 8.87 1.81
C VAL A 96 -23.07 9.30 1.74
N LEU A 97 -22.79 10.51 2.23
CA LEU A 97 -21.42 11.01 2.34
C LEU A 97 -20.78 10.44 3.63
N PHE A 98 -20.08 9.32 3.49
CA PHE A 98 -19.43 8.64 4.61
C PHE A 98 -18.09 9.27 4.93
N ARG A 99 -17.96 9.81 6.15
CA ARG A 99 -16.69 10.37 6.64
C ARG A 99 -15.98 9.41 7.59
N TYR A 100 -14.67 9.29 7.45
CA TYR A 100 -13.85 8.39 8.26
C TYR A 100 -12.48 8.98 8.62
N CYS A 101 -11.91 8.47 9.72
CA CYS A 101 -10.61 8.92 10.22
C CYS A 101 -9.48 8.06 9.69
N SER A 102 -8.47 8.71 9.10
CA SER A 102 -7.24 8.03 8.66
C SER A 102 -6.01 8.91 8.82
N GLY A 103 -4.86 8.25 8.99
CA GLY A 103 -3.58 8.94 9.09
C GLY A 103 -2.71 8.41 10.23
N THR A 104 -1.64 9.15 10.51
CA THR A 104 -0.64 8.82 11.52
C THR A 104 -0.72 9.78 12.72
N CYS A 105 -0.42 9.25 13.90
CA CYS A 105 -0.45 9.98 15.17
C CYS A 105 0.94 10.08 15.80
N GLU A 106 1.98 10.27 14.98
CA GLU A 106 3.37 10.34 15.47
C GLU A 106 3.63 11.55 16.37
N ALA A 107 2.91 12.66 16.14
CA ALA A 107 3.02 13.87 16.95
C ALA A 107 2.31 13.78 18.32
N ALA A 108 1.40 12.83 18.51
CA ALA A 108 0.57 12.71 19.71
C ALA A 108 1.06 11.60 20.68
N VAL A 109 2.28 11.09 20.48
CA VAL A 109 2.86 10.01 21.30
C VAL A 109 3.04 10.47 22.75
N ARG A 110 2.49 9.70 23.69
CA ARG A 110 2.58 9.98 25.14
C ARG A 110 3.65 9.11 25.82
N SER A 111 4.01 9.44 27.06
CA SER A 111 4.95 8.65 27.89
C SER A 111 4.54 7.18 28.04
N TYR A 112 3.23 6.92 28.06
CA TYR A 112 2.66 5.57 28.05
C TYR A 112 3.10 4.79 26.81
N ASP A 113 2.95 5.36 25.61
CA ASP A 113 3.32 4.72 24.35
C ASP A 113 4.83 4.41 24.28
N LEU A 114 5.66 5.35 24.77
CA LEU A 114 7.11 5.16 24.84
C LEU A 114 7.49 4.00 25.77
N SER A 115 6.88 3.97 26.95
CA SER A 115 7.07 2.91 27.94
C SER A 115 6.62 1.56 27.39
N LEU A 116 5.43 1.51 26.78
CA LEU A 116 4.86 0.32 26.17
C LEU A 116 5.72 -0.20 25.00
N LYS A 117 6.24 0.71 24.17
CA LYS A 117 7.20 0.38 23.10
C LYS A 117 8.48 -0.23 23.66
N SER A 118 8.99 0.29 24.78
CA SER A 118 10.16 -0.24 25.49
C SER A 118 9.89 -1.60 26.12
N MET A 119 8.74 -1.79 26.79
CA MET A 119 8.38 -3.08 27.39
C MET A 119 8.20 -4.17 26.34
N ARG A 120 7.65 -3.82 25.17
CA ARG A 120 7.54 -4.72 24.04
C ARG A 120 8.89 -5.06 23.43
N SER A 121 9.78 -4.08 23.26
CA SER A 121 11.13 -4.31 22.69
C SER A 121 11.99 -5.19 23.60
N ARG A 122 11.86 -5.02 24.92
CA ARG A 122 12.50 -5.85 25.95
C ARG A 122 11.81 -7.22 26.14
N ARG A 123 10.79 -7.53 25.33
CA ARG A 123 9.99 -8.76 25.40
C ARG A 123 9.47 -9.04 26.81
N ARG A 124 9.08 -7.99 27.56
CA ARG A 124 8.38 -8.15 28.84
C ARG A 124 6.90 -8.46 28.61
N ILE A 125 6.34 -7.92 27.54
CA ILE A 125 5.00 -8.24 27.03
C ILE A 125 5.18 -9.09 25.77
N LYS A 126 5.00 -10.41 25.88
CA LYS A 126 5.29 -11.38 24.79
C LYS A 126 4.06 -11.94 24.08
N LYS A 127 2.92 -12.04 24.75
CA LYS A 127 1.73 -12.75 24.25
C LYS A 127 0.77 -11.86 23.46
N GLU A 128 0.75 -10.57 23.75
CA GLU A 128 -0.23 -9.64 23.17
C GLU A 128 0.38 -8.79 22.05
N LYS A 129 -0.33 -8.68 20.93
CA LYS A 129 0.03 -7.79 19.81
C LYS A 129 -0.41 -6.36 20.11
N VAL A 130 0.16 -5.76 21.15
CA VAL A 130 -0.18 -4.40 21.56
C VAL A 130 0.47 -3.37 20.62
N ARG A 131 -0.34 -2.39 20.20
CA ARG A 131 0.09 -1.25 19.39
C ARG A 131 0.60 -0.15 20.32
N ALA A 132 1.91 0.08 20.30
CA ALA A 132 2.58 1.08 21.14
C ALA A 132 2.61 2.48 20.47
N ARG A 133 1.48 2.90 19.91
CA ARG A 133 1.27 4.23 19.34
C ARG A 133 -0.23 4.55 19.34
N PRO A 134 -0.61 5.83 19.45
CA PRO A 134 -2.00 6.23 19.33
C PRO A 134 -2.57 5.88 17.96
N CYS A 135 -3.89 5.71 17.92
CA CYS A 135 -4.65 5.46 16.70
C CYS A 135 -5.46 6.69 16.31
N CYS A 136 -5.61 6.90 15.00
CA CYS A 136 -6.51 7.93 14.47
C CYS A 136 -7.93 7.39 14.54
N ARG A 137 -8.77 7.96 15.41
CA ARG A 137 -10.16 7.53 15.64
C ARG A 137 -11.11 8.74 15.65
N PRO A 138 -12.41 8.53 15.41
CA PRO A 138 -13.41 9.57 15.60
C PRO A 138 -13.43 10.05 17.06
N LEU A 139 -13.48 11.36 17.26
CA LEU A 139 -13.77 12.00 18.54
C LEU A 139 -15.24 12.38 18.67
N ALA A 140 -15.89 12.62 17.53
CA ALA A 140 -17.30 12.94 17.40
C ALA A 140 -17.85 12.34 16.10
N TYR A 141 -19.16 12.13 16.06
CA TYR A 141 -19.90 11.63 14.92
C TYR A 141 -20.80 12.72 14.34
N ASP A 142 -21.13 12.60 13.06
CA ASP A 142 -22.13 13.43 12.40
C ASP A 142 -23.54 13.05 12.86
N ASP A 143 -24.54 13.82 12.41
CA ASP A 143 -25.94 13.57 12.70
C ASP A 143 -26.42 12.20 12.17
N ASP A 144 -27.51 11.71 12.74
CA ASP A 144 -28.07 10.40 12.39
C ASP A 144 -28.50 10.36 10.92
N VAL A 145 -28.18 9.25 10.24
CA VAL A 145 -28.47 9.06 8.82
C VAL A 145 -29.76 8.27 8.68
N SER A 146 -30.76 8.86 8.03
CA SER A 146 -32.03 8.21 7.75
C SER A 146 -32.17 7.91 6.27
N PHE A 147 -32.59 6.69 5.94
CA PHE A 147 -32.73 6.21 4.56
C PHE A 147 -33.92 5.26 4.42
N LEU A 148 -34.33 5.01 3.17
CA LEU A 148 -35.34 4.02 2.81
C LEU A 148 -34.70 2.74 2.28
N ASP A 149 -35.20 1.58 2.72
CA ASP A 149 -34.81 0.29 2.12
C ASP A 149 -35.60 -0.02 0.83
N ALA A 150 -35.22 -1.11 0.15
CA ALA A 150 -35.91 -1.63 -1.04
C ALA A 150 -37.39 -1.97 -0.81
N TYR A 151 -37.83 -2.09 0.45
CA TYR A 151 -39.21 -2.35 0.85
C TYR A 151 -39.96 -1.09 1.32
N ASN A 152 -39.40 0.10 1.07
CA ASN A 152 -39.93 1.41 1.49
C ASN A 152 -40.10 1.55 3.00
N ARG A 153 -39.25 0.89 3.79
CA ARG A 153 -39.18 1.05 5.24
C ARG A 153 -38.08 2.02 5.62
N TYR A 154 -38.42 2.96 6.49
CA TYR A 154 -37.45 3.92 7.03
C TYR A 154 -36.58 3.28 8.10
N TYR A 155 -35.29 3.57 8.04
CA TYR A 155 -34.32 3.29 9.08
C TYR A 155 -33.51 4.53 9.39
N THR A 156 -33.03 4.60 10.64
CA THR A 156 -32.14 5.64 11.12
C THR A 156 -30.95 4.96 11.79
N VAL A 157 -29.74 5.30 11.35
CA VAL A 157 -28.50 4.75 11.87
C VAL A 157 -27.68 5.87 12.50
N ASN A 158 -27.34 5.66 13.77
CA ASN A 158 -26.59 6.62 14.58
C ASN A 158 -25.10 6.29 14.56
N GLU A 159 -24.26 7.30 14.81
CA GLU A 159 -22.79 7.17 14.88
C GLU A 159 -22.15 6.52 13.63
N LEU A 160 -22.77 6.69 12.46
CA LEU A 160 -22.32 6.09 11.22
C LEU A 160 -21.08 6.80 10.65
N SER A 161 -21.11 8.14 10.59
CA SER A 161 -20.11 8.97 9.94
C SER A 161 -19.32 9.78 10.97
N ALA A 162 -18.00 9.90 10.77
CA ALA A 162 -17.14 10.68 11.67
C ALA A 162 -17.23 12.19 11.39
N LYS A 163 -17.38 13.00 12.44
CA LYS A 163 -17.37 14.47 12.35
C LYS A 163 -15.99 15.06 12.59
N GLU A 164 -15.29 14.51 13.59
CA GLU A 164 -13.98 14.99 14.00
C GLU A 164 -13.04 13.80 14.26
N CYS A 165 -11.76 13.95 13.89
CA CYS A 165 -10.75 12.93 14.06
C CYS A 165 -9.66 13.37 15.04
N GLY A 166 -9.22 12.44 15.89
CA GLY A 166 -8.18 12.67 16.87
C GLY A 166 -7.29 11.46 17.11
N CYS A 167 -6.20 11.71 17.81
CA CYS A 167 -5.24 10.69 18.21
C CYS A 167 -5.52 10.23 19.64
N VAL A 168 -5.93 8.98 19.79
CA VAL A 168 -6.29 8.35 21.07
C VAL A 168 -5.56 7.03 21.29
#